data_AF-A0A6J7K557-F1
#
_entry.id   AF-A0A6J7K557-F1
#
_cell.length_a   1.000
_cell.length_b   1.000
_cell.length_c   1.000
_cell.angle_alpha   90.00
_cell.angle_beta   90.00
_cell.angle_gamma   90.00
#
_symmetry.space_group_name_H-M   'P 1'
#
loop_
_entity.id
_entity.type
_entity.pdbx_description
1 polymer ?
#
loop_
_entity_poly.entity_id
_entity_poly.type
_entity_poly.pdbx_seq_one_letter_code
_entity_poly.pdbx_strand_id
1 'polypeptide(L)' 'MCSRVNCRKCGKASWSGCGQHVDQVMRGVPKAQRCVCPPAPSLIDRLFGGRKSKV' A
#
# COMPACT_ATOMS: atom_id res chain seq x y z
N MET A 1 9.42 8.86 8.99
CA MET A 1 10.09 9.21 7.72
C MET A 1 9.48 8.37 6.61
N CYS A 2 9.02 8.99 5.52
CA CYS A 2 8.48 8.26 4.37
C CYS A 2 9.57 8.07 3.34
N SER A 3 9.71 6.86 2.81
CA SER A 3 10.75 6.52 1.82
C SER A 3 10.14 5.80 0.63
N ARG A 4 10.74 6.00 -0.55
CA ARG A 4 10.39 5.26 -1.76
C ARG A 4 10.96 3.85 -1.65
N VAL A 5 10.13 2.83 -1.84
CA VAL A 5 10.54 1.42 -1.77
C VAL A 5 9.91 0.63 -2.89
N ASN A 6 10.55 -0.43 -3.35
CA ASN A 6 9.93 -1.32 -4.32
C ASN A 6 9.00 -2.30 -3.62
N CYS A 7 7.81 -2.49 -4.16
CA CYS A 7 6.87 -3.48 -3.67
C CYS A 7 7.47 -4.88 -3.86
N ARG A 8 7.56 -5.68 -2.79
CA ARG A 8 8.06 -7.06 -2.90
C ARG A 8 7.12 -8.00 -3.65
N LYS A 9 5.84 -7.63 -3.83
CA LYS A 9 4.84 -8.44 -4.54
C LYS A 9 4.87 -8.23 -6.05
N CYS A 10 4.97 -6.97 -6.50
CA CYS A 10 4.86 -6.61 -7.92
C CYS A 10 6.09 -5.89 -8.48
N GLY A 11 7.11 -5.59 -7.68
CA GLY A 11 8.34 -4.89 -8.09
C GLY A 11 8.17 -3.38 -8.36
N LYS A 12 6.94 -2.88 -8.44
CA LYS A 12 6.62 -1.48 -8.75
C LYS A 12 6.99 -0.52 -7.61
N ALA A 13 7.11 0.77 -7.93
CA ALA A 13 7.40 1.82 -6.96
C ALA A 13 6.24 1.97 -5.96
N SER A 14 6.57 1.85 -4.69
CA SER A 14 5.69 2.02 -3.53
C SER A 14 6.34 3.00 -2.55
N TRP A 15 5.61 3.37 -1.51
CA TRP A 15 6.20 4.08 -0.36
C TRP A 15 6.12 3.20 0.88
N SER A 16 7.03 3.41 1.82
CA SER A 16 6.89 2.95 3.21
C SER A 16 6.85 4.17 4.12
N GLY A 17 6.01 4.12 5.16
CA GLY A 17 5.85 5.19 6.14
C GLY A 17 4.40 5.64 6.32
N CYS A 18 4.21 6.71 7.09
CA CYS A 18 2.91 7.20 7.55
C CYS A 18 2.01 7.82 6.48
N GLY A 19 2.42 7.89 5.21
CA GLY A 19 1.57 8.38 4.12
C GLY A 19 1.53 9.90 3.96
N GLN A 20 1.90 10.65 5.00
CA GLN A 20 1.85 12.12 5.00
C GLN A 20 2.72 12.79 3.92
N HIS A 21 3.76 12.10 3.43
CA HIS A 21 4.67 12.63 2.42
C HIS A 21 4.62 11.83 1.10
N VAL A 22 3.52 11.11 0.84
CA VAL A 22 3.38 10.27 -0.37
C VAL A 22 3.51 11.10 -1.65
N ASP A 23 2.90 12.28 -1.72
CA ASP A 23 2.99 13.14 -2.90
C ASP A 23 4.43 13.57 -3.19
N GLN A 24 5.22 13.89 -2.17
CA GLN A 24 6.65 14.19 -2.34
C GLN A 24 7.44 12.95 -2.75
N VAL A 25 7.21 11.81 -2.10
CA VAL A 25 7.93 10.55 -2.40
C VAL A 25 7.60 10.01 -3.79
N MET A 26 6.37 10.24 -4.26
CA MET A 26 5.88 9.79 -5.57
C MET A 26 5.91 10.88 -6.64
N ARG A 27 6.47 12.07 -6.38
CA ARG A 27 6.73 13.07 -7.41
C ARG A 27 7.57 12.44 -8.53
N GLY A 28 7.06 12.54 -9.76
CA GLY A 28 7.68 11.94 -10.94
C GLY A 28 7.45 10.44 -11.15
N VAL A 29 6.72 9.73 -10.27
CA VAL A 29 6.28 8.35 -10.56
C VAL A 29 5.02 8.38 -11.41
N PRO A 30 5.03 7.93 -12.68
CA PRO A 30 3.82 7.77 -13.47
C PRO A 30 2.92 6.69 -12.87
N LYS A 31 1.59 6.85 -12.97
CA LYS A 31 0.60 5.91 -12.39
C LYS A 31 0.87 4.45 -12.78
N ALA A 32 1.34 4.19 -14.00
CA ALA A 32 1.68 2.84 -14.48
C ALA A 32 2.76 2.13 -13.64
N GLN A 33 3.70 2.90 -13.07
CA GLN A 33 4.80 2.40 -12.26
C GLN A 33 4.51 2.41 -10.75
N ARG A 34 3.31 2.85 -10.34
CA ARG A 34 2.89 2.83 -8.93
C ARG A 34 2.37 1.44 -8.54
N CYS A 35 2.69 1.01 -7.34
CA CYS A 35 2.11 -0.18 -6.75
C CYS A 35 0.60 -0.01 -6.57
N VAL A 36 -0.18 -0.97 -7.05
CA VAL A 36 -1.64 -1.06 -6.88
C VAL A 36 -2.05 -2.29 -6.07
N CYS A 37 -1.09 -2.97 -5.45
CA CYS A 37 -1.38 -4.17 -4.67
C CYS A 37 -2.20 -3.79 -3.43
N PRO A 38 -3.24 -4.57 -3.09
CA PRO A 38 -3.94 -4.39 -1.83
C PRO A 38 -2.98 -4.63 -0.65
N PRO A 39 -3.12 -3.86 0.44
CA PRO A 39 -2.37 -4.12 1.66
C PRO A 39 -2.66 -5.55 2.13
N ALA A 40 -1.67 -6.19 2.75
CA ALA A 40 -1.90 -7.50 3.35
C ALA A 40 -3.00 -7.37 4.42
N PRO A 41 -3.89 -8.38 4.55
CA PRO A 41 -4.90 -8.36 5.61
C PRO A 41 -4.18 -8.22 6.94
N SER A 42 -4.47 -7.13 7.64
CA SER A 42 -3.88 -6.87 8.94
C SER A 42 -4.45 -7.86 9.96
N LEU A 43 -3.71 -8.11 11.04
CA LEU A 43 -4.13 -9.01 12.10
C LEU A 43 -5.51 -8.60 12.67
N ILE A 44 -5.78 -7.30 12.71
CA ILE A 44 -7.06 -6.71 13.14
C ILE A 44 -8.19 -7.07 12.16
N ASP A 45 -7.94 -7.08 10.85
CA ASP A 45 -8.90 -7.52 9.83
C ASP A 45 -9.30 -8.99 10.05
N ARG A 46 -8.38 -9.83 10.53
CA ARG A 46 -8.64 -11.25 10.81
C ARG A 46 -9.31 -11.49 12.16
N LEU A 47 -9.03 -10.64 13.16
CA LEU A 47 -9.59 -10.74 14.50
C LEU A 47 -10.99 -10.11 14.61
N PHE A 48 -11.24 -9.00 13.91
CA PHE A 48 -12.50 -8.25 13.98
C PHE A 48 -13.34 -8.35 12.70
N GLY A 49 -12.81 -8.90 11.60
CA GLY A 49 -13.53 -9.09 10.33
C GLY A 49 -14.43 -10.33 10.25
N GLY A 50 -14.78 -10.92 11.39
CA GLY A 50 -15.69 -12.07 11.48
C GLY A 50 -17.16 -11.75 11.21
N ARG A 51 -17.47 -11.05 10.10
CA ARG A 51 -18.77 -10.98 9.39
C ARG A 51 -18.76 -9.83 8.40
N LYS A 52 -18.37 -10.07 7.15
CA LYS A 52 -18.92 -9.30 6.03
C LYS A 52 -19.65 -10.31 5.15
N SER A 53 -20.96 -10.29 5.34
CA SER A 53 -22.00 -11.08 4.69
C SER A 53 -21.71 -11.33 3.22
N LYS A 54 -21.83 -12.60 2.86
CA LYS A 54 -22.20 -13.06 1.54
C LYS A 54 -23.36 -12.18 1.03
N VAL A 55 -23.21 -11.68 -0.19
CA VAL A 55 -24.29 -11.11 -1.03
C VAL A 55 -25.58 -11.91 -0.87
#